data_AF-A0A227IYZ4-F1
#
_entry.id   AF-A0A227IYZ4-F1
#
_cell.length_a   1.000
_cell.length_b   1.000
_cell.length_c   1.000
_cell.angle_alpha   90.00
_cell.angle_beta   90.00
_cell.angle_gamma   90.00
#
_symmetry.space_group_name_H-M   'P 1'
#
loop_
_entity.id
_entity.type
_entity.pdbx_description
1 polymer ?
#
loop_
_entity_poly.entity_id
_entity_poly.type
_entity_poly.pdbx_seq_one_letter_code
_entity_poly.pdbx_strand_id
1 'polypeptide(L)'
;ALAEWGNRIVVIAMDTNNVSSINYDNQGVIDMALSHLEQQSLSRIAYIGVDPEDKTTGLARLNAYKAWCQRKQLTPCFQTGKLSHE
;
A
#
# COMPACT_ATOMS: atom_id res chain seq x y z
N ALA A 1 26.53 11.54 -0.43
CA ALA A 1 26.53 10.67 -1.63
C ALA A 1 25.35 11.01 -2.57
N LEU A 2 24.10 10.63 -2.27
CA LEU A 2 22.95 10.91 -3.18
C LEU A 2 22.61 12.41 -3.34
N ALA A 3 22.83 13.22 -2.30
CA ALA A 3 22.52 14.65 -2.31
C ALA A 3 23.30 15.47 -3.36
N GLU A 4 24.50 15.01 -3.77
CA GLU A 4 25.37 15.75 -4.70
C GLU A 4 24.87 15.72 -6.16
N TRP A 5 23.94 14.83 -6.46
CA TRP A 5 23.40 14.65 -7.82
C TRP A 5 22.19 15.57 -8.09
N GLY A 6 21.58 16.12 -7.03
CA GLY A 6 20.47 17.08 -7.12
C GLY A 6 19.30 16.57 -7.96
N ASN A 7 18.79 17.41 -8.87
CA ASN A 7 17.63 17.12 -9.72
C ASN A 7 17.88 16.10 -10.85
N ARG A 8 19.03 15.43 -10.87
CA ARG A 8 19.38 14.43 -11.90
C ARG A 8 19.08 12.99 -11.46
N ILE A 9 18.34 12.84 -10.37
CA ILE A 9 17.92 11.54 -9.83
C ILE A 9 16.40 11.49 -9.78
N VAL A 10 15.85 10.36 -10.21
CA VAL A 10 14.45 9.98 -9.99
C VAL A 10 14.43 8.69 -9.19
N VAL A 11 13.71 8.68 -8.07
CA VAL A 11 13.52 7.47 -7.24
C VAL A 11 12.26 6.75 -7.71
N ILE A 12 12.33 5.42 -7.83
CA ILE A 12 11.20 4.59 -8.23
C ILE A 12 10.73 3.77 -7.03
N ALA A 13 9.41 3.72 -6.84
CA ALA A 13 8.72 2.91 -5.83
C ALA A 13 9.02 3.28 -4.36
N MET A 14 9.62 4.44 -4.08
CA MET A 14 9.74 4.98 -2.74
C MET A 14 9.51 6.49 -2.73
N ASP A 15 8.80 6.97 -1.72
CA ASP A 15 8.52 8.39 -1.58
C ASP A 15 9.69 9.13 -0.91
N THR A 16 9.98 10.33 -1.40
CA THR A 16 11.11 11.15 -0.93
C THR A 16 10.81 12.62 -1.15
N ASN A 17 11.06 13.43 -0.11
CA ASN A 17 10.83 14.87 -0.15
C ASN A 17 11.97 15.64 -0.85
N ASN A 18 13.09 14.98 -1.14
CA ASN A 18 14.33 15.64 -1.54
C ASN A 18 14.65 15.52 -3.04
N VAL A 19 14.03 14.56 -3.74
CA VAL A 19 14.24 14.28 -5.16
C VAL A 19 12.94 13.79 -5.79
N SER A 20 12.75 14.00 -7.09
CA SER A 20 11.55 13.53 -7.79
C SER A 20 11.40 12.00 -7.67
N SER A 21 10.16 11.54 -7.50
CA SER A 21 9.84 10.13 -7.36
C SER A 21 8.69 9.71 -8.29
N ILE A 22 8.73 8.45 -8.72
CA ILE A 22 7.61 7.77 -9.39
C ILE A 22 7.15 6.65 -8.46
N ASN A 23 5.90 6.74 -8.02
CA ASN A 23 5.32 5.80 -7.05
C ASN A 23 4.06 5.13 -7.59
N TYR A 24 3.73 3.99 -7.01
CA TYR A 24 2.44 3.35 -7.22
C TYR A 24 1.37 4.05 -6.40
N ASP A 25 0.17 4.22 -6.97
CA ASP A 25 -1.02 4.58 -6.22
C ASP A 25 -1.51 3.38 -5.40
N ASN A 26 -0.87 3.16 -4.24
CA ASN A 26 -1.19 2.05 -3.35
C ASN A 26 -2.63 2.12 -2.82
N GLN A 27 -3.18 3.32 -2.68
CA GLN A 27 -4.58 3.51 -2.26
C GLN A 27 -5.52 3.07 -3.38
N GLY A 28 -5.34 3.61 -4.60
CA GLY A 28 -6.16 3.30 -5.75
C GLY A 28 -6.14 1.82 -6.14
N VAL A 29 -4.98 1.16 -6.06
CA VAL A 29 -4.87 -0.29 -6.32
C VAL A 29 -5.73 -1.10 -5.35
N ILE A 30 -5.70 -0.79 -4.05
CA ILE A 30 -6.48 -1.51 -3.04
C ILE A 30 -7.97 -1.18 -3.16
N ASP A 31 -8.33 0.07 -3.36
CA ASP A 31 -9.74 0.47 -3.53
C ASP A 31 -10.36 -0.18 -4.77
N MET A 32 -9.63 -0.26 -5.88
CA MET A 32 -10.10 -0.91 -7.11
C MET A 32 -10.29 -2.42 -6.91
N ALA A 33 -9.34 -3.09 -6.24
CA ALA A 33 -9.45 -4.51 -5.94
C ALA A 33 -10.66 -4.82 -5.04
N LEU A 34 -10.84 -4.05 -3.96
CA LEU A 34 -11.98 -4.22 -3.05
C LEU A 34 -13.31 -3.93 -3.75
N SER A 35 -13.38 -2.86 -4.54
CA SER A 35 -14.58 -2.51 -5.32
C SER A 35 -14.99 -3.64 -6.27
N HIS A 36 -14.02 -4.29 -6.92
CA HIS A 36 -14.28 -5.43 -7.79
C HIS A 36 -14.86 -6.64 -7.03
N LEU A 37 -14.36 -6.93 -5.83
CA LEU A 37 -14.90 -7.99 -4.97
C LEU A 37 -16.31 -7.65 -4.46
N GLU A 38 -16.56 -6.38 -4.11
CA GLU A 38 -17.90 -5.92 -3.71
C GLU A 38 -18.92 -6.07 -4.85
N GLN A 39 -18.53 -5.83 -6.11
CA GLN A 39 -19.38 -6.06 -7.28
C GLN A 39 -19.80 -7.54 -7.43
N GLN A 40 -19.02 -8.47 -6.86
CA GLN A 40 -19.33 -9.89 -6.80
C GLN A 40 -20.14 -10.28 -5.54
N SER A 41 -20.67 -9.29 -4.81
CA SER A 41 -21.40 -9.47 -3.55
C SER A 41 -20.56 -10.08 -2.41
N LEU A 42 -19.23 -9.98 -2.48
CA LEU A 42 -18.34 -10.39 -1.40
C LEU A 42 -18.17 -9.24 -0.39
N SER A 43 -18.53 -9.49 0.87
CA SER A 43 -18.54 -8.46 1.93
C SER A 43 -17.63 -8.77 3.12
N ARG A 44 -17.18 -10.02 3.27
CA ARG A 44 -16.26 -10.46 4.34
C ARG A 44 -14.87 -10.71 3.78
N ILE A 45 -14.14 -9.64 3.53
CA ILE A 45 -12.83 -9.68 2.88
C ILE A 45 -11.72 -9.52 3.93
N ALA A 46 -10.87 -10.53 4.06
CA ALA A 46 -9.66 -10.47 4.87
C ALA A 46 -8.46 -10.02 4.03
N TYR A 47 -7.51 -9.34 4.66
CA TYR A 47 -6.29 -8.87 4.01
C TYR A 47 -5.06 -9.64 4.50
N ILE A 48 -4.26 -10.16 3.58
CA ILE A 48 -2.93 -10.70 3.87
C ILE A 48 -1.93 -9.82 3.14
N GLY A 49 -1.04 -9.18 3.88
CA GLY A 49 -0.05 -8.28 3.31
C GLY A 49 1.33 -8.46 3.91
N VAL A 50 2.23 -7.56 3.52
CA VAL A 50 3.62 -7.55 3.97
C VAL A 50 3.78 -6.73 5.24
N ASP A 51 4.91 -6.92 5.91
CA ASP A 51 5.27 -6.22 7.13
C ASP A 51 5.14 -4.68 6.95
N PRO A 52 4.45 -3.96 7.86
CA PRO A 52 4.33 -2.52 7.81
C PRO A 52 5.66 -1.75 7.89
N GLU A 53 6.76 -2.39 8.30
CA GLU A 53 8.10 -1.80 8.19
C GLU A 53 8.45 -1.44 6.72
N ASP A 54 7.91 -2.17 5.74
CA ASP A 54 7.85 -1.70 4.35
C ASP A 54 6.78 -0.62 4.23
N LYS A 55 7.23 0.64 4.26
CA LYS A 55 6.34 1.82 4.18
C LYS A 55 5.53 1.90 2.88
N THR A 56 5.98 1.25 1.81
CA THR A 56 5.40 1.37 0.48
C THR A 56 4.34 0.29 0.26
N THR A 57 4.74 -0.97 0.14
CA THR A 57 3.81 -2.07 -0.15
C THR A 57 3.13 -2.60 1.10
N GLY A 58 3.78 -2.50 2.26
CA GLY A 58 3.24 -2.94 3.55
C GLY A 58 2.26 -1.93 4.12
N LEU A 59 2.80 -0.82 4.63
CA LEU A 59 2.03 0.16 5.38
C LEU A 59 0.95 0.83 4.54
N ALA A 60 1.28 1.33 3.34
CA ALA A 60 0.33 2.11 2.54
C ALA A 60 -0.87 1.26 2.11
N ARG A 61 -0.64 0.03 1.63
CA ARG A 61 -1.72 -0.87 1.20
C ARG A 61 -2.56 -1.38 2.37
N LEU A 62 -1.93 -1.70 3.50
CA LEU A 62 -2.67 -2.07 4.71
C LEU A 62 -3.56 -0.91 5.20
N ASN A 63 -3.06 0.32 5.16
CA ASN A 63 -3.84 1.49 5.54
C ASN A 63 -5.01 1.73 4.59
N ALA A 64 -4.84 1.52 3.28
CA ALA A 64 -5.92 1.59 2.31
C ALA A 64 -7.05 0.59 2.63
N TYR A 65 -6.69 -0.65 2.96
CA TYR A 65 -7.65 -1.67 3.41
C TYR A 65 -8.38 -1.25 4.69
N LYS A 66 -7.63 -0.80 5.71
CA LYS A 66 -8.22 -0.33 6.98
C LYS A 66 -9.17 0.85 6.77
N ALA A 67 -8.82 1.78 5.90
CA ALA A 67 -9.66 2.91 5.55
C ALA A 67 -10.97 2.45 4.87
N TRP A 68 -10.91 1.47 3.96
CA TRP A 68 -12.12 0.87 3.39
C TRP A 68 -12.99 0.20 4.46
N CYS A 69 -12.40 -0.60 5.36
CA CYS A 69 -13.13 -1.20 6.48
C CYS A 69 -13.81 -0.13 7.35
N GLN A 70 -13.11 0.96 7.68
CA GLN A 70 -13.66 2.07 8.46
C GLN A 70 -14.85 2.73 7.76
N ARG A 71 -14.74 3.05 6.45
CA ARG A 71 -15.84 3.62 5.65
C ARG A 71 -17.08 2.72 5.62
N LYS A 72 -16.86 1.40 5.67
CA LYS A 72 -17.92 0.36 5.63
C LYS A 72 -18.36 -0.11 7.02
N GLN A 73 -17.80 0.47 8.09
CA GLN A 73 -18.08 0.08 9.48
C GLN A 73 -17.79 -1.41 9.76
N LEU A 74 -16.77 -1.96 9.11
CA LEU A 74 -16.30 -3.32 9.31
C LEU A 74 -15.12 -3.34 10.30
N THR A 75 -15.06 -4.34 11.17
CA THR A 75 -13.85 -4.64 11.91
C THR A 75 -12.78 -5.18 10.94
N PRO A 76 -11.61 -4.52 10.81
CA PRO A 76 -10.56 -5.01 9.91
C PRO A 76 -10.10 -6.41 10.32
N CYS A 77 -10.02 -7.33 9.36
CA CYS A 77 -9.46 -8.66 9.55
C CYS A 77 -8.23 -8.79 8.67
N PHE A 78 -7.04 -8.73 9.27
CA PHE A 78 -5.81 -8.77 8.49
C PHE A 78 -4.70 -9.51 9.21
N GLN A 79 -3.76 -10.04 8.41
CA GLN A 79 -2.49 -10.53 8.87
C GLN A 79 -1.35 -9.94 8.03
N THR A 80 -0.23 -9.64 8.68
CA THR A 80 0.99 -9.19 8.01
C THR A 80 2.17 -10.07 8.38
N GLY A 81 3.13 -10.19 7.48
CA GLY A 81 4.37 -10.90 7.75
C GLY A 81 5.51 -10.40 6.88
N LYS A 82 6.73 -10.78 7.25
CA LYS A 82 7.92 -10.42 6.45
C LYS A 82 7.83 -11.08 5.09
N LEU A 83 8.09 -10.29 4.04
CA LEU A 83 8.37 -10.86 2.72
C LEU A 83 9.86 -11.21 2.69
N SER A 84 10.19 -12.48 2.89
CA SER A 84 11.55 -13.01 2.75
C SER A 84 11.63 -13.87 1.49
N HIS A 85 12.66 -13.66 0.68
CA HIS A 85 12.97 -14.47 -0.50
C HIS A 85 14.15 -15.43 -0.21
N GLU A 86 14.09 -16.15 0.91
CA GLU A 86 15.00 -17.28 1.14
C GLU A 86 14.42 -18.56 0.53
#